data_AF-A0A496TAK6-F1
#
_entry.id   AF-A0A496TAK6-F1
#
_cell.length_a   1.000
_cell.length_b   1.000
_cell.length_c   1.000
_cell.angle_alpha   90.00
_cell.angle_beta   90.00
_cell.angle_gamma   90.00
#
_symmetry.space_group_name_H-M   'P 1'
#
loop_
_entity.id
_entity.type
_entity.pdbx_description
1 polymer ?
#
loop_
_entity_poly.entity_id
_entity_poly.type
_entity_poly.pdbx_seq_one_letter_code
_entity_poly.pdbx_strand_id
1 'polypeptide(L)'
;MVRRLKEVEEKDKLRAFQSPVRGNEIMAVCGLEPGPLVGKLKKAIEEAILDGLIPNEHDAALQYLYQIKDEVLANFKNQTSKS
;
A
#
# COMPACT_ATOMS: atom_id res chain seq x y z
N MET A 1 26.20 3.44 -30.54
CA MET A 1 24.87 3.95 -30.91
C MET A 1 23.90 3.56 -29.80
N VAL A 2 23.52 4.50 -28.95
CA VAL A 2 22.72 4.27 -27.74
C VAL A 2 21.23 4.45 -28.03
N ARG A 3 20.37 3.65 -27.36
CA ARG A 3 19.19 4.06 -26.57
C ARG A 3 18.08 3.00 -26.59
N ARG A 4 18.13 2.12 -25.60
CA ARG A 4 16.96 1.35 -25.12
C ARG A 4 16.07 2.33 -24.32
N LEU A 5 15.20 3.08 -24.99
CA LEU A 5 14.42 4.17 -24.36
C LEU A 5 12.91 4.11 -24.67
N LYS A 6 12.31 2.93 -24.83
CA LYS A 6 10.87 2.83 -25.10
C LYS A 6 10.06 1.92 -24.17
N GLU A 7 10.64 1.46 -23.07
CA GLU A 7 9.92 0.64 -22.08
C GLU A 7 9.62 1.40 -20.77
N VAL A 8 9.97 2.69 -20.68
CA VAL A 8 9.87 3.44 -19.41
C VAL A 8 8.56 4.25 -19.30
N GLU A 9 7.85 4.49 -20.41
CA GLU A 9 6.66 5.38 -20.39
C GLU A 9 5.42 4.77 -19.73
N GLU A 10 5.27 3.44 -19.66
CA GLU A 10 4.12 2.83 -18.97
C GLU A 10 4.33 2.73 -17.46
N LYS A 11 5.57 2.61 -16.99
CA LYS A 11 5.87 2.50 -15.54
C LYS A 11 5.67 3.81 -14.78
N ASP A 12 5.72 4.96 -15.46
CA ASP A 12 5.61 6.26 -14.81
C ASP A 12 4.16 6.59 -14.39
N LYS A 13 3.17 6.13 -15.17
CA LYS A 13 1.75 6.30 -14.85
C LYS A 13 1.31 5.50 -13.62
N LEU A 14 1.87 4.30 -13.41
CA LEU A 14 1.61 3.52 -12.20
C LEU A 14 2.11 4.23 -10.93
N ARG A 15 3.19 5.03 -11.01
CA ARG A 15 3.71 5.81 -9.86
C ARG A 15 2.96 7.11 -9.61
N ALA A 16 2.27 7.65 -10.62
CA ALA A 16 1.45 8.84 -10.49
C ALA A 16 0.07 8.54 -9.87
N PHE A 17 -0.25 7.27 -9.62
CA PHE A 17 -1.50 6.87 -9.00
C PHE A 17 -1.56 7.41 -7.56
N GLN A 18 -2.34 8.46 -7.36
CA GLN A 18 -2.61 8.98 -6.02
C GLN A 18 -3.47 7.95 -5.30
N SER A 19 -2.94 7.31 -4.25
CA SER A 19 -3.76 6.53 -3.34
C SER A 19 -4.92 7.40 -2.82
N PRO A 20 -6.17 6.89 -2.80
CA PRO A 20 -7.33 7.65 -2.35
C PRO A 20 -7.25 7.99 -0.85
N VAL A 21 -6.37 7.31 -0.11
CA VAL A 21 -6.18 7.49 1.34
C VAL A 21 -4.79 8.07 1.61
N ARG A 22 -4.72 9.17 2.36
CA ARG A 22 -3.44 9.79 2.75
C ARG A 22 -2.79 9.00 3.88
N GLY A 23 -1.46 8.94 3.94
CA GLY A 23 -0.74 8.26 5.03
C GLY A 23 -1.12 8.74 6.44
N ASN A 24 -1.44 10.04 6.59
CA ASN A 24 -1.98 10.60 7.85
C ASN A 24 -3.35 10.03 8.22
N GLU A 25 -4.20 9.84 7.22
CA GLU A 25 -5.55 9.31 7.39
C GLU A 25 -5.50 7.82 7.73
N ILE A 26 -4.57 7.07 7.09
CA ILE A 26 -4.25 5.70 7.47
C ILE A 26 -3.86 5.62 8.95
N MET A 27 -2.97 6.49 9.43
CA MET A 27 -2.57 6.49 10.84
C MET A 27 -3.76 6.77 11.77
N ALA A 28 -4.61 7.75 11.43
CA ALA A 28 -5.77 8.13 12.24
C ALA A 28 -6.86 7.05 12.29
N VAL A 29 -7.21 6.47 11.14
CA VAL A 29 -8.23 5.42 10.99
C VAL A 29 -7.78 4.12 11.63
N CYS A 30 -6.52 3.77 11.41
CA CYS A 30 -5.97 2.48 11.82
C CYS A 30 -5.45 2.51 13.26
N GLY A 31 -5.19 3.70 13.82
CA GLY A 31 -4.56 3.87 15.13
C GLY A 31 -3.13 3.34 15.17
N LEU A 32 -2.43 3.35 14.03
CA LEU A 32 -1.08 2.81 13.91
C LEU A 32 -0.03 3.91 14.04
N GLU A 33 1.09 3.57 14.68
CA GLU A 33 2.22 4.48 14.80
C GLU A 33 2.90 4.74 13.44
N PRO A 34 3.45 5.95 13.22
CA PRO A 34 4.22 6.26 12.03
C PRO A 34 5.44 5.33 11.94
N GLY A 35 5.54 4.57 10.86
CA GLY A 35 6.59 3.59 10.70
C GLY A 35 6.54 2.85 9.37
N PRO A 36 7.37 1.80 9.20
CA PRO A 36 7.42 1.02 7.97
C PRO A 36 6.08 0.32 7.66
N LEU A 37 5.20 0.14 8.65
CA LEU A 37 3.83 -0.34 8.44
C LEU A 37 3.05 0.58 7.50
N VAL A 38 3.00 1.89 7.78
CA VAL A 38 2.22 2.86 6.99
C VAL A 38 2.68 2.86 5.52
N GLY A 39 3.99 2.81 5.29
CA GLY A 39 4.57 2.69 3.95
C GLY A 39 4.19 1.40 3.23
N LYS A 40 4.19 0.27 3.95
CA LYS A 40 3.73 -1.02 3.41
C LYS A 40 2.25 -1.00 3.07
N LEU A 41 1.40 -0.48 3.97
CA LEU A 41 -0.05 -0.39 3.76
C LEU A 41 -0.37 0.44 2.52
N LYS A 42 0.22 1.63 2.40
CA LYS A 42 0.03 2.53 1.25
C LYS A 42 0.39 1.83 -0.07
N LYS A 43 1.55 1.17 -0.09
CA LYS A 43 2.04 0.46 -1.28
C LYS A 43 1.18 -0.74 -1.63
N ALA A 44 0.74 -1.51 -0.63
CA ALA A 44 -0.16 -2.65 -0.83
C ALA A 44 -1.53 -2.22 -1.38
N ILE A 45 -2.06 -1.07 -0.96
CA ILE A 45 -3.29 -0.49 -1.52
C ILE A 45 -3.07 -0.06 -2.97
N GLU A 46 -1.97 0.65 -3.27
CA GLU A 46 -1.62 1.04 -4.64
C GLU A 46 -1.51 -0.19 -5.56
N GLU A 47 -0.79 -1.23 -5.12
CA GLU A 47 -0.67 -2.49 -5.85
C GLU A 47 -2.04 -3.18 -6.00
N ALA A 48 -2.87 -3.22 -4.97
CA ALA A 48 -4.20 -3.82 -5.05
C ALA A 48 -5.15 -3.09 -6.02
N ILE A 49 -5.05 -1.76 -6.12
CA ILE A 49 -5.83 -1.00 -7.10
C ILE A 49 -5.30 -1.25 -8.52
N LEU A 50 -3.99 -1.33 -8.67
CA LEU A 50 -3.32 -1.59 -9.95
C LEU A 50 -3.57 -3.01 -10.48
N ASP A 51 -3.58 -4.02 -9.60
CA ASP A 51 -3.97 -5.39 -9.92
C ASP A 51 -5.50 -5.54 -10.13
N GLY A 52 -6.28 -4.50 -9.80
CA GLY A 52 -7.74 -4.56 -9.87
C GLY A 52 -8.38 -5.43 -8.79
N LEU A 53 -7.66 -5.71 -7.69
CA LEU A 53 -8.18 -6.40 -6.51
C LEU A 53 -9.24 -5.56 -5.79
N ILE A 54 -9.01 -4.24 -5.72
CA ILE A 54 -9.93 -3.29 -5.11
C ILE A 54 -10.18 -2.09 -6.03
N PRO A 55 -11.38 -1.51 -6.01
CA PRO A 55 -11.64 -0.27 -6.76
C PRO A 55 -10.87 0.90 -6.15
N ASN A 56 -10.59 1.93 -6.96
CA ASN A 56 -9.97 3.19 -6.53
C ASN A 56 -10.97 4.08 -5.77
N GLU A 57 -11.55 3.52 -4.71
CA GLU A 57 -12.51 4.18 -3.86
C GLU A 57 -11.96 4.25 -2.44
N HIS A 58 -12.28 5.35 -1.76
CA HIS A 58 -11.83 5.58 -0.38
C HIS A 58 -12.28 4.46 0.55
N ASP A 59 -13.53 4.01 0.42
CA ASP A 59 -14.11 2.95 1.25
C ASP A 59 -13.44 1.59 1.00
N ALA A 60 -13.22 1.21 -0.26
CA ALA A 60 -12.55 -0.04 -0.59
C ALA A 60 -11.08 -0.04 -0.14
N ALA A 61 -10.38 1.08 -0.30
CA ALA A 61 -9.02 1.23 0.19
C ALA A 61 -8.96 1.15 1.73
N LEU A 62 -9.95 1.72 2.44
CA LEU A 62 -10.10 1.56 3.88
C LEU A 62 -10.35 0.11 4.29
N GLN A 63 -11.31 -0.57 3.66
CA GLN A 63 -11.61 -1.98 3.93
C GLN A 63 -10.38 -2.87 3.72
N TYR A 64 -9.69 -2.68 2.59
CA TYR A 64 -8.46 -3.39 2.30
C TYR A 64 -7.39 -3.13 3.36
N LEU A 65 -7.24 -1.86 3.76
CA LEU A 65 -6.34 -1.46 4.84
C LEU A 65 -6.66 -2.16 6.16
N TYR A 66 -7.94 -2.33 6.51
CA TYR A 66 -8.35 -3.11 7.69
C TYR A 66 -8.04 -4.61 7.57
N GLN A 67 -8.05 -5.18 6.37
CA GLN A 67 -7.65 -6.57 6.13
C GLN A 67 -6.14 -6.74 6.27
N ILE A 68 -5.37 -5.92 5.56
CA ILE A 68 -3.90 -6.03 5.59
C ILE A 68 -3.30 -5.54 6.92
N LYS A 69 -3.95 -4.64 7.68
CA LYS A 69 -3.46 -4.30 9.03
C LYS A 69 -3.47 -5.53 9.92
N ASP A 70 -4.52 -6.36 9.82
CA ASP A 70 -4.69 -7.57 10.63
C ASP A 70 -3.61 -8.58 10.26
N GLU A 71 -3.37 -8.74 8.96
CA GLU A 71 -2.31 -9.59 8.43
C GLU A 71 -0.91 -9.10 8.83
N VAL A 72 -0.66 -7.79 8.78
CA VAL A 72 0.62 -7.20 9.20
C VAL A 72 0.81 -7.31 10.72
N LEU A 73 -0.24 -7.09 11.51
CA LEU A 73 -0.24 -7.28 12.97
C LEU A 73 0.04 -8.75 13.32
N ALA A 74 -0.60 -9.69 12.63
CA ALA A 74 -0.37 -11.13 12.79
C ALA A 74 1.07 -11.51 12.43
N ASN A 75 1.60 -11.00 11.33
CA ASN A 75 3.00 -11.20 10.92
C ASN A 75 3.99 -10.58 11.93
N PHE A 76 3.66 -9.44 12.54
CA PHE A 76 4.50 -8.79 13.54
C PHE A 76 4.58 -9.60 14.84
N LYS A 77 3.45 -10.18 15.28
CA LYS A 77 3.41 -11.11 16.42
C LYS A 77 4.22 -12.38 16.16
N ASN A 78 4.22 -12.88 14.93
CA ASN A 78 5.00 -14.08 14.58
C ASN A 78 6.52 -13.84 14.57
N GLN A 79 6.99 -12.61 14.36
CA GLN A 79 8.43 -12.30 14.43
C GLN A 79 8.95 -12.14 15.86
N THR A 80 8.08 -11.86 16.84
CA THR A 80 8.47 -11.71 18.25
C THR A 80 8.57 -13.04 19.01
N SER A 81 8.21 -14.17 18.38
CA SER A 81 8.27 -15.51 19.00
C SER A 81 9.47 -16.37 18.55
N LYS A 82 10.46 -15.80 17.85
CA LYS A 82 11.81 -16.39 17.76
C LYS A 82 12.72 -15.67 18.74
N SER A 83 12.63 -16.06 20.01
CA SER A 83 13.64 -15.76 21.01
C SER A 83 14.22 -17.06 21.55
#